data_AF-A0A8H7TBU8-F1
#
_entry.id   AF-A0A8H7TBU8-F1
#
_cell.length_a   1.000
_cell.length_b   1.000
_cell.length_c   1.000
_cell.angle_alpha   90.00
_cell.angle_beta   90.00
_cell.angle_gamma   90.00
#
_symmetry.space_group_name_H-M   'P 1'
#
loop_
_entity.id
_entity.type
_entity.pdbx_description
1 polymer ?
#
loop_
_entity_poly.entity_id
_entity_poly.type
_entity_poly.pdbx_seq_one_letter_code
_entity_poly.pdbx_strand_id
1 'polypeptide(L)'
;MHNGKTYPNIKVVYGDLEDHHTIIEKEASKADIILHFASSDLVGTASAIQRGMQNGVGGYWIHRSGTDILLNPKILGGGRDNDGEVKVYDDWEHVEELMAADEKYADAHSHRPCDKVVLSTSSDKVKTAITCPPTIWGKGRGTGSTRSHQIYEIARLTFEKGFGIQLLPSEFTKSFWPNIHIYDLAQLYIEIIESALVELQAKKGKAT
;
A
#
# COMPACT_ATOMS: atom_id res chain seq x y z
N MET A 1 -6.91 21.47 17.00
CA MET A 1 -8.06 20.95 17.78
C MET A 1 -9.34 21.24 17.02
N HIS A 2 -9.83 20.29 16.24
CA HIS A 2 -11.16 20.29 15.60
C HIS A 2 -11.48 18.80 15.38
N ASN A 3 -12.72 18.35 15.63
CA ASN A 3 -13.39 17.22 14.94
C ASN A 3 -14.59 16.61 15.69
N GLY A 4 -14.87 16.96 16.94
CA GLY A 4 -15.95 16.29 17.71
C GLY A 4 -17.39 16.48 17.20
N LYS A 5 -17.68 17.53 16.42
CA LYS A 5 -19.06 17.83 15.94
C LYS A 5 -19.34 17.39 14.49
N THR A 6 -18.32 17.20 13.66
CA THR A 6 -18.51 16.98 12.22
C THR A 6 -18.57 15.49 11.86
N TYR A 7 -17.96 14.62 12.66
CA TYR A 7 -17.93 13.17 12.42
C TYR A 7 -18.17 12.39 13.72
N PRO A 8 -19.43 12.29 14.19
CA PRO A 8 -19.75 11.72 15.50
C PRO A 8 -19.40 10.23 15.63
N ASN A 9 -19.30 9.52 14.50
CA ASN A 9 -18.96 8.09 14.46
C ASN A 9 -17.46 7.83 14.32
N ILE A 10 -16.62 8.86 14.28
CA ILE A 10 -15.16 8.72 14.22
C ILE A 10 -14.59 8.79 15.64
N LYS A 11 -13.98 7.69 16.07
CA LYS A 11 -13.15 7.64 17.27
C LYS A 11 -11.69 7.79 16.89
N VAL A 12 -11.06 8.86 17.35
CA VAL A 12 -9.62 9.07 17.17
C VAL A 12 -8.86 8.40 18.32
N VAL A 13 -7.86 7.59 17.99
CA VAL A 13 -6.92 7.00 18.94
C VAL A 13 -5.55 7.64 18.68
N TYR A 14 -4.95 8.22 19.72
CA TYR A 14 -3.66 8.91 19.61
C TYR A 14 -2.53 7.96 19.98
N GLY A 15 -1.52 7.86 19.11
CA GLY A 15 -0.32 7.03 19.23
C GLY A 15 0.61 7.25 18.04
N ASP A 16 1.72 6.54 17.99
CA ASP A 16 2.61 6.46 16.83
C ASP A 16 2.58 5.06 16.16
N LEU A 17 3.44 4.84 15.17
CA LEU A 17 3.53 3.57 14.43
C LEU A 17 4.35 2.49 15.16
N GLU A 18 5.11 2.86 16.19
CA GLU A 18 5.94 2.01 17.06
C GLU A 18 5.19 1.56 18.34
N ASP A 19 4.00 2.11 18.64
CA ASP A 19 3.08 1.72 19.71
C ASP A 19 2.40 0.34 19.47
N HIS A 20 3.22 -0.65 19.09
CA HIS A 20 2.84 -1.97 18.61
C HIS A 20 1.85 -2.68 19.54
N HIS A 21 2.20 -2.82 20.83
CA HIS A 21 1.41 -3.61 21.79
C HIS A 21 0.36 -2.80 22.55
N THR A 22 0.66 -1.52 22.79
CA THR A 22 -0.18 -0.64 23.63
C THR A 22 -1.42 -0.17 22.88
N ILE A 23 -1.28 0.07 21.58
CA ILE A 23 -2.32 0.69 20.75
C ILE A 23 -2.66 -0.17 19.54
N ILE A 24 -1.68 -0.47 18.69
CA ILE A 24 -1.95 -1.00 17.35
C ILE A 24 -2.58 -2.39 17.43
N GLU A 25 -1.95 -3.32 18.14
CA GLU A 25 -2.46 -4.68 18.33
C GLU A 25 -3.85 -4.68 19.00
N LYS A 26 -4.03 -3.82 20.01
CA LYS A 26 -5.28 -3.70 20.76
C LYS A 26 -6.43 -3.18 19.91
N GLU A 27 -6.23 -2.13 19.12
CA GLU A 27 -7.30 -1.62 18.25
C GLU A 27 -7.52 -2.54 17.04
N ALA A 28 -6.47 -3.16 16.49
CA ALA A 28 -6.59 -4.14 15.41
C ALA A 28 -7.43 -5.36 15.82
N SER A 29 -7.33 -5.83 17.07
CA SER A 29 -8.15 -6.95 17.56
C SER A 29 -9.66 -6.71 17.59
N LYS A 30 -10.10 -5.45 17.48
CA LYS A 30 -11.51 -5.05 17.58
C LYS A 30 -12.12 -4.69 16.23
N ALA A 31 -11.30 -4.48 15.20
CA ALA A 31 -11.73 -3.94 13.93
C ALA A 31 -12.14 -5.07 12.96
N ASP A 32 -13.31 -4.93 12.32
CA ASP A 32 -13.77 -5.85 11.28
C ASP A 32 -13.01 -5.64 9.94
N ILE A 33 -12.56 -4.41 9.68
CA ILE A 33 -11.78 -4.01 8.51
C ILE A 33 -10.65 -3.08 8.96
N ILE A 34 -9.42 -3.38 8.56
CA ILE A 34 -8.24 -2.55 8.82
C ILE A 34 -7.70 -1.98 7.51
N LEU A 35 -7.60 -0.65 7.47
CA LEU A 35 -6.98 0.10 6.38
C LEU A 35 -5.56 0.51 6.80
N HIS A 36 -4.57 -0.27 6.38
CA HIS A 36 -3.18 -0.03 6.73
C HIS A 36 -2.50 0.83 5.66
N PHE A 37 -2.65 2.16 5.80
CA PHE A 37 -2.19 3.17 4.82
C PHE A 37 -1.03 4.05 5.30
N ALA A 38 -0.58 3.89 6.55
CA ALA A 38 0.40 4.80 7.15
C ALA A 38 1.85 4.52 6.70
N SER A 39 2.21 3.24 6.55
CA SER A 39 3.54 2.82 6.11
C SER A 39 3.49 1.39 5.56
N SER A 40 4.32 1.11 4.56
CA SER A 40 4.58 -0.23 4.00
C SER A 40 5.95 -0.77 4.39
N ASP A 41 6.67 -0.08 5.28
CA ASP A 41 8.07 -0.41 5.61
C ASP A 41 8.28 -0.72 7.10
N LEU A 42 7.25 -0.54 7.94
CA LEU A 42 7.32 -0.83 9.38
C LEU A 42 6.81 -2.23 9.69
N VAL A 43 7.73 -3.20 9.69
CA VAL A 43 7.42 -4.61 9.98
C VAL A 43 6.81 -4.78 11.37
N GLY A 44 7.28 -4.02 12.36
CA GLY A 44 6.73 -4.05 13.72
C GLY A 44 5.24 -3.69 13.76
N THR A 45 4.84 -2.66 13.03
CA THR A 45 3.44 -2.24 12.86
C THR A 45 2.63 -3.34 12.19
N ALA A 46 3.12 -3.91 11.08
CA ALA A 46 2.45 -5.00 10.38
C ALA A 46 2.27 -6.24 11.29
N SER A 47 3.30 -6.63 12.03
CA SER A 47 3.22 -7.76 12.97
C SER A 47 2.26 -7.48 14.13
N ALA A 48 2.15 -6.25 14.60
CA ALA A 48 1.16 -5.87 15.61
C ALA A 48 -0.27 -6.00 15.10
N ILE A 49 -0.52 -5.54 13.87
CA ILE A 49 -1.82 -5.71 13.20
C ILE A 49 -2.14 -7.20 13.05
N GLN A 50 -1.20 -8.01 12.55
CA GLN A 50 -1.34 -9.46 12.41
C GLN A 50 -1.78 -10.11 13.73
N ARG A 51 -1.04 -9.88 14.82
CA ARG A 51 -1.37 -10.44 16.14
C ARG A 51 -2.76 -10.01 16.61
N GLY A 52 -3.08 -8.72 16.45
CA GLY A 52 -4.38 -8.17 16.82
C GLY A 52 -5.51 -8.89 16.08
N MET A 53 -5.43 -8.99 14.76
CA MET A 53 -6.47 -9.65 13.95
C MET A 53 -6.59 -11.15 14.23
N GLN A 54 -5.47 -11.86 14.38
CA GLN A 54 -5.46 -13.30 14.66
C GLN A 54 -6.08 -13.62 16.02
N ASN A 55 -5.78 -12.81 17.05
CA ASN A 55 -6.29 -13.01 18.41
C ASN A 55 -7.68 -12.38 18.62
N GLY A 56 -8.07 -11.44 17.76
CA GLY A 56 -9.30 -10.64 17.86
C GLY A 56 -10.47 -11.19 17.06
N VAL A 57 -11.30 -10.28 16.54
CA VAL A 57 -12.51 -10.60 15.76
C VAL A 57 -12.22 -11.19 14.38
N GLY A 58 -11.02 -10.97 13.84
CA GLY A 58 -10.66 -11.33 12.47
C GLY A 58 -11.10 -10.27 11.45
N GLY A 59 -11.47 -10.68 10.24
CA GLY A 59 -12.01 -9.77 9.22
C GLY A 59 -11.08 -9.51 8.06
N TYR A 60 -10.97 -8.26 7.61
CA TYR A 60 -10.28 -7.89 6.36
C TYR A 60 -9.13 -6.92 6.63
N TRP A 61 -7.93 -7.26 6.14
CA TRP A 61 -6.77 -6.38 6.17
C TRP A 61 -6.46 -5.87 4.77
N ILE A 62 -6.67 -4.58 4.55
CA ILE A 62 -6.34 -3.90 3.30
C ILE A 62 -5.04 -3.12 3.52
N HIS A 63 -3.96 -3.62 2.93
CA HIS A 63 -2.62 -3.04 3.02
C HIS A 63 -2.24 -2.28 1.77
N ARG A 64 -1.78 -1.04 1.96
CA ARG A 64 -1.10 -0.24 0.96
C ARG A 64 0.39 -0.57 0.98
N SER A 65 0.87 -1.26 -0.04
CA SER A 65 2.30 -1.41 -0.37
C SER A 65 2.67 -0.35 -1.42
N GLY A 66 3.59 -0.64 -2.34
CA GLY A 66 4.01 0.25 -3.43
C GLY A 66 4.70 -0.51 -4.57
N THR A 67 4.70 0.06 -5.78
CA THR A 67 5.40 -0.55 -6.93
C THR A 67 6.92 -0.58 -6.77
N ASP A 68 7.48 0.08 -5.76
CA ASP A 68 8.90 0.02 -5.46
C ASP A 68 9.38 -1.41 -5.12
N ILE A 69 8.47 -2.32 -4.77
CA ILE A 69 8.75 -3.76 -4.66
C ILE A 69 9.32 -4.36 -5.97
N LEU A 70 8.96 -3.79 -7.12
CA LEU A 70 9.43 -4.23 -8.44
C LEU A 70 10.82 -3.68 -8.78
N LEU A 71 11.33 -2.71 -8.01
CA LEU A 71 12.64 -2.12 -8.28
C LEU A 71 13.75 -3.11 -7.93
N ASN A 72 14.76 -3.17 -8.78
CA ASN A 72 15.96 -3.95 -8.53
C ASN A 72 16.72 -3.35 -7.33
N PRO A 73 16.97 -4.13 -6.25
CA PRO A 73 17.66 -3.64 -5.06
C PRO A 73 19.06 -3.06 -5.34
N LYS A 74 19.72 -3.52 -6.42
CA LYS A 74 21.00 -2.94 -6.87
C LYS A 74 20.87 -1.48 -7.31
N ILE A 75 19.74 -1.10 -7.90
CA ILE A 75 19.47 0.30 -8.29
C ILE A 75 19.28 1.16 -7.04
N LEU A 76 18.57 0.64 -6.03
CA LEU A 76 18.38 1.33 -4.75
C LEU A 76 19.72 1.61 -4.05
N GLY A 77 20.72 0.74 -4.25
CA GLY A 77 22.11 0.93 -3.78
C GLY A 77 22.98 1.84 -4.66
N GLY A 78 22.41 2.56 -5.64
CA GLY A 78 23.16 3.44 -6.55
C GLY A 78 23.75 2.74 -7.78
N GLY A 79 23.41 1.46 -8.00
CA GLY A 79 23.76 0.73 -9.21
C GLY A 79 22.95 1.21 -10.43
N ARG A 80 23.38 0.77 -11.62
CA ARG A 80 22.64 1.00 -12.87
C ARG A 80 21.98 -0.29 -13.32
N ASP A 81 20.76 -0.15 -13.82
CA ASP A 81 20.09 -1.21 -14.55
C ASP A 81 20.51 -1.13 -16.02
N ASN A 82 21.40 -2.04 -16.41
CA ASN A 82 21.93 -2.10 -17.77
C ASN A 82 21.23 -3.16 -18.62
N ASP A 83 20.25 -3.87 -18.05
CA ASP A 83 19.57 -4.96 -18.74
C ASP A 83 18.40 -4.37 -19.53
N GLY A 84 18.24 -4.77 -20.80
CA GLY A 84 17.24 -4.21 -21.72
C GLY A 84 15.83 -4.79 -21.56
N GLU A 85 15.63 -5.77 -20.67
CA GLU A 85 14.36 -6.47 -20.53
C GLU A 85 13.37 -5.66 -19.68
N VAL A 86 12.16 -5.48 -20.21
CA VAL A 86 11.00 -4.93 -19.51
C VAL A 86 10.06 -6.08 -19.21
N LYS A 87 9.85 -6.36 -17.92
CA LYS A 87 8.83 -7.29 -17.47
C LYS A 87 7.67 -6.51 -16.85
N VAL A 88 6.47 -6.77 -17.35
CA VAL A 88 5.24 -6.12 -16.88
C VAL A 88 4.56 -7.05 -15.88
N TYR A 89 4.12 -6.48 -14.76
CA TYR A 89 3.33 -7.13 -13.73
C TYR A 89 1.96 -6.48 -13.73
N ASP A 90 0.90 -7.28 -13.77
CA ASP A 90 -0.47 -6.85 -13.53
C ASP A 90 -1.16 -7.80 -12.56
N ASP A 91 -2.42 -7.52 -12.22
CA ASP A 91 -3.17 -8.29 -11.21
C ASP A 91 -3.53 -9.71 -11.67
N TRP A 92 -3.24 -10.07 -12.93
CA TRP A 92 -3.50 -11.37 -13.53
C TRP A 92 -2.20 -12.09 -13.94
N GLU A 93 -1.28 -11.37 -14.59
CA GLU A 93 -0.02 -11.88 -15.11
C GLU A 93 1.16 -11.55 -14.19
N HIS A 94 1.96 -12.57 -13.88
CA HIS A 94 3.20 -12.48 -13.08
C HIS A 94 3.04 -12.08 -11.60
N VAL A 95 1.84 -11.72 -11.13
CA VAL A 95 1.59 -11.39 -9.71
C VAL A 95 1.94 -12.53 -8.76
N GLU A 96 1.78 -13.78 -9.19
CA GLU A 96 2.15 -14.95 -8.40
C GLU A 96 3.65 -14.96 -8.03
N GLU A 97 4.52 -14.42 -8.87
CA GLU A 97 5.95 -14.30 -8.57
C GLU A 97 6.20 -13.33 -7.41
N LEU A 98 5.37 -12.30 -7.26
CA LEU A 98 5.45 -11.33 -6.15
C LEU A 98 4.93 -11.93 -4.84
N MET A 99 3.97 -12.85 -4.94
CA MET A 99 3.40 -13.53 -3.79
C MET A 99 4.23 -14.73 -3.35
N ALA A 100 4.94 -15.38 -4.28
CA ALA A 100 5.75 -16.57 -4.02
C ALA A 100 6.81 -16.33 -2.95
N ALA A 101 7.08 -17.37 -2.15
CA ALA A 101 8.18 -17.38 -1.18
C ALA A 101 9.57 -17.50 -1.83
N ASP A 102 9.68 -17.20 -3.13
CA ASP A 102 10.89 -17.34 -3.93
C ASP A 102 11.96 -16.31 -3.49
N GLU A 103 13.23 -16.74 -3.51
CA GLU A 103 14.41 -15.92 -3.26
C GLU A 103 14.53 -14.75 -4.27
N LYS A 104 13.89 -14.87 -5.44
CA LYS A 104 13.85 -13.81 -6.47
C LYS A 104 13.36 -12.46 -5.92
N TYR A 105 12.40 -12.48 -4.99
CA TYR A 105 11.97 -11.31 -4.24
C TYR A 105 12.39 -11.43 -2.78
N ALA A 106 13.70 -11.39 -2.59
CA ALA A 106 14.33 -11.34 -1.28
C ALA A 106 13.87 -10.10 -0.49
N ASP A 107 14.11 -10.13 0.82
CA ASP A 107 13.79 -9.02 1.74
C ASP A 107 14.54 -7.71 1.44
N ALA A 108 15.48 -7.74 0.48
CA ALA A 108 16.16 -6.57 -0.05
C ALA A 108 15.28 -5.71 -0.98
N HIS A 109 14.15 -6.23 -1.47
CA HIS A 109 13.15 -5.44 -2.20
C HIS A 109 12.35 -4.56 -1.23
N SER A 110 12.08 -3.32 -1.63
CA SER A 110 11.23 -2.40 -0.87
C SER A 110 9.89 -3.05 -0.53
N HIS A 111 9.36 -2.76 0.67
CA HIS A 111 8.06 -3.23 1.18
C HIS A 111 7.92 -4.75 1.39
N ARG A 112 8.73 -5.59 0.74
CA ARG A 112 8.63 -7.05 0.79
C ARG A 112 8.61 -7.62 2.22
N PRO A 113 9.42 -7.13 3.17
CA PRO A 113 9.34 -7.58 4.56
C PRO A 113 7.95 -7.40 5.20
N CYS A 114 7.27 -6.28 4.94
CA CYS A 114 5.91 -6.06 5.44
C CYS A 114 4.87 -6.87 4.67
N ASP A 115 4.99 -6.94 3.34
CA ASP A 115 4.05 -7.69 2.50
C ASP A 115 4.02 -9.18 2.88
N LYS A 116 5.16 -9.78 3.26
CA LYS A 116 5.21 -11.15 3.78
C LYS A 116 4.38 -11.33 5.06
N VAL A 117 4.39 -10.35 5.96
CA VAL A 117 3.55 -10.40 7.18
C VAL A 117 2.07 -10.39 6.80
N VAL A 118 1.68 -9.52 5.87
CA VAL A 118 0.30 -9.45 5.39
C VAL A 118 -0.13 -10.75 4.69
N LEU A 119 0.68 -11.26 3.77
CA LEU A 119 0.40 -12.52 3.05
C LEU A 119 0.26 -13.70 4.01
N SER A 120 1.18 -13.84 4.98
CA SER A 120 1.15 -14.93 5.98
C SER A 120 -0.02 -14.85 6.97
N THR A 121 -0.70 -13.71 7.04
CA THR A 121 -1.87 -13.52 7.92
C THR A 121 -3.15 -14.10 7.29
N SER A 122 -3.16 -14.32 5.98
CA SER A 122 -4.32 -14.84 5.26
C SER A 122 -4.74 -16.22 5.79
N SER A 123 -6.02 -16.35 6.11
CA SER A 123 -6.63 -17.54 6.70
C SER A 123 -8.15 -17.53 6.47
N ASP A 124 -8.88 -18.49 7.03
CA ASP A 124 -10.36 -18.43 7.02
C ASP A 124 -10.91 -17.33 7.92
N LYS A 125 -10.16 -16.97 8.98
CA LYS A 125 -10.53 -15.92 9.94
C LYS A 125 -10.17 -14.52 9.44
N VAL A 126 -9.05 -14.38 8.76
CA VAL A 126 -8.53 -13.10 8.28
C VAL A 126 -8.29 -13.17 6.77
N LYS A 127 -8.94 -12.30 6.01
CA LYS A 127 -8.70 -12.12 4.57
C LYS A 127 -7.84 -10.89 4.36
N THR A 128 -6.91 -10.94 3.42
CA THR A 128 -5.96 -9.86 3.17
C THR A 128 -6.06 -9.39 1.72
N ALA A 129 -5.78 -8.11 1.50
CA ALA A 129 -5.61 -7.51 0.19
C ALA A 129 -4.39 -6.58 0.23
N ILE A 130 -3.46 -6.76 -0.70
CA ILE A 130 -2.29 -5.88 -0.86
C ILE A 130 -2.48 -5.11 -2.16
N THR A 131 -2.15 -3.83 -2.12
CA THR A 131 -2.29 -2.92 -3.26
C THR A 131 -0.99 -2.16 -3.43
N CYS A 132 -0.38 -2.29 -4.61
CA CYS A 132 0.90 -1.67 -4.96
C CYS A 132 0.65 -0.54 -5.97
N PRO A 133 0.18 0.65 -5.54
CA PRO A 133 -0.05 1.74 -6.48
C PRO A 133 1.28 2.19 -7.11
N PRO A 134 1.23 2.61 -8.39
CA PRO A 134 2.38 3.21 -9.06
C PRO A 134 2.51 4.68 -8.63
N THR A 135 3.03 5.54 -9.50
CA THR A 135 3.09 6.98 -9.22
C THR A 135 1.71 7.59 -9.07
N ILE A 136 1.39 8.02 -7.85
CA ILE A 136 0.12 8.66 -7.52
C ILE A 136 0.25 10.16 -7.75
N TRP A 137 -0.73 10.77 -8.41
CA TRP A 137 -0.76 12.21 -8.63
C TRP A 137 -2.16 12.82 -8.51
N GLY A 138 -2.22 14.15 -8.49
CA GLY A 138 -3.46 14.91 -8.33
C GLY A 138 -3.66 15.48 -6.92
N LYS A 139 -4.61 16.40 -6.80
CA LYS A 139 -4.91 17.08 -5.54
C LYS A 139 -5.79 16.22 -4.64
N GLY A 140 -5.24 15.77 -3.51
CA GLY A 140 -5.97 15.00 -2.50
C GLY A 140 -7.13 15.77 -1.86
N ARG A 141 -8.15 15.03 -1.40
CA ARG A 141 -9.33 15.57 -0.70
C ARG A 141 -9.28 15.37 0.83
N GLY A 142 -8.20 14.77 1.34
CA GLY A 142 -8.00 14.50 2.76
C GLY A 142 -7.41 15.68 3.54
N THR A 143 -7.28 15.52 4.85
CA THR A 143 -6.75 16.55 5.78
C THR A 143 -5.23 16.55 5.90
N GLY A 144 -4.55 15.54 5.34
CA GLY A 144 -3.09 15.40 5.36
C GLY A 144 -2.43 16.05 4.15
N SER A 145 -1.35 15.42 3.65
CA SER A 145 -0.74 15.84 2.39
C SER A 145 -1.74 15.72 1.25
N THR A 146 -1.91 16.81 0.50
CA THR A 146 -2.83 16.88 -0.66
C THR A 146 -2.08 16.97 -1.99
N ARG A 147 -0.75 16.91 -1.98
CA ARG A 147 0.10 17.00 -3.18
C ARG A 147 1.14 15.88 -3.15
N SER A 148 1.31 15.17 -4.26
CA SER A 148 2.36 14.17 -4.42
C SER A 148 3.69 14.81 -4.83
N HIS A 149 4.75 14.00 -4.90
CA HIS A 149 6.10 14.50 -5.15
C HIS A 149 6.50 14.39 -6.63
N GLN A 150 6.55 13.17 -7.18
CA GLN A 150 7.32 12.88 -8.39
C GLN A 150 6.88 13.69 -9.62
N ILE A 151 5.60 13.62 -10.02
CA ILE A 151 5.08 14.34 -11.19
C ILE A 151 5.20 15.85 -11.03
N TYR A 152 4.97 16.37 -9.81
CA TYR A 152 5.05 17.79 -9.55
C TYR A 152 6.49 18.31 -9.57
N GLU A 153 7.46 17.52 -9.10
CA GLU A 153 8.88 17.88 -9.16
C GLU A 153 9.41 17.81 -10.61
N ILE A 154 8.99 16.83 -11.41
CA ILE A 154 9.33 16.80 -12.85
C ILE A 154 8.76 18.02 -13.58
N ALA A 155 7.51 18.40 -13.29
CA ALA A 155 6.90 19.59 -13.85
C ALA A 155 7.66 20.86 -13.44
N ARG A 156 7.98 20.99 -12.14
CA ARG A 156 8.78 22.11 -11.60
C ARG A 156 10.12 22.22 -12.31
N LEU A 157 10.87 21.13 -12.41
CA LEU A 157 12.18 21.10 -13.06
C LEU A 157 12.08 21.43 -14.55
N THR A 158 11.05 20.96 -15.23
CA THR A 158 10.80 21.27 -16.65
C THR A 158 10.62 22.78 -16.84
N PHE A 159 9.84 23.44 -15.99
CA PHE A 159 9.68 24.90 -16.02
C PHE A 159 10.99 25.64 -15.68
N GLU A 160 11.74 25.18 -14.68
CA GLU A 160 13.02 25.79 -14.29
C GLU A 160 14.09 25.67 -15.39
N LYS A 161 14.10 24.57 -16.15
CA LYS A 161 15.10 24.29 -17.20
C LYS A 161 14.69 24.79 -18.58
N GLY A 162 13.39 24.98 -18.83
CA GLY A 162 12.87 25.38 -20.14
C GLY A 162 12.81 24.24 -21.16
N PHE A 163 13.06 23.00 -20.75
CA PHE A 163 12.95 21.80 -21.59
C PHE A 163 12.56 20.58 -20.74
N GLY A 164 11.96 19.57 -21.37
CA GLY A 164 11.52 18.35 -20.72
C GLY A 164 12.68 17.53 -20.14
N ILE A 165 12.49 16.97 -18.95
CA ILE A 165 13.48 16.08 -18.33
C ILE A 165 13.32 14.66 -18.89
N GLN A 166 14.36 14.17 -19.57
CA GLN A 166 14.47 12.77 -19.98
C GLN A 166 15.36 12.04 -18.97
N LEU A 167 14.80 11.06 -18.27
CA LEU A 167 15.55 10.13 -17.44
C LEU A 167 15.97 8.95 -18.34
N LEU A 168 17.28 8.69 -18.41
CA LEU A 168 17.93 7.70 -19.28
C LEU A 168 17.83 8.01 -20.79
N PRO A 169 18.81 7.60 -21.61
CA PRO A 169 18.76 7.81 -23.06
C PRO A 169 17.52 7.17 -23.71
N SER A 170 17.02 7.77 -24.81
CA SER A 170 15.79 7.33 -25.51
C SER A 170 15.87 5.91 -26.10
N GLU A 171 17.08 5.42 -26.35
CA GLU A 171 17.35 4.05 -26.80
C GLU A 171 17.09 2.98 -25.72
N PHE A 172 16.86 3.39 -24.46
CA PHE A 172 16.38 2.48 -23.42
C PHE A 172 14.86 2.37 -23.45
N THR A 173 14.37 1.15 -23.66
CA THR A 173 12.95 0.75 -23.62
C THR A 173 12.27 0.98 -22.26
N LYS A 174 13.02 1.36 -21.22
CA LYS A 174 12.57 1.55 -19.83
C LYS A 174 12.02 2.95 -19.50
N SER A 175 11.76 3.81 -20.50
CA SER A 175 11.16 5.15 -20.29
C SER A 175 9.63 5.12 -20.12
N PHE A 176 9.10 4.09 -19.44
CA PHE A 176 7.69 3.96 -19.12
C PHE A 176 7.49 3.98 -17.61
N TRP A 177 6.63 4.88 -17.13
CA TRP A 177 6.27 4.96 -15.72
C TRP A 177 4.74 4.93 -15.57
N PRO A 178 4.16 3.82 -15.11
CA PRO A 178 2.75 3.79 -14.76
C PRO A 178 2.43 4.88 -13.74
N ASN A 179 1.24 5.45 -13.85
CA ASN A 179 0.76 6.45 -12.92
C ASN A 179 -0.76 6.34 -12.77
N ILE A 180 -1.28 6.85 -11.66
CA ILE A 180 -2.70 6.84 -11.35
C ILE A 180 -3.10 8.16 -10.67
N HIS A 181 -4.25 8.71 -11.05
CA HIS A 181 -4.80 9.85 -10.36
C HIS A 181 -5.35 9.42 -8.99
N ILE A 182 -5.16 10.25 -7.96
CA ILE A 182 -5.55 9.96 -6.58
C ILE A 182 -7.05 9.65 -6.41
N TYR A 183 -7.90 10.14 -7.31
CA TYR A 183 -9.34 9.85 -7.25
C TYR A 183 -9.67 8.45 -7.76
N ASP A 184 -9.02 8.00 -8.82
CA ASP A 184 -9.21 6.65 -9.35
C ASP A 184 -8.67 5.63 -8.35
N LEU A 185 -7.53 5.94 -7.74
CA LEU A 185 -6.99 5.11 -6.67
C LEU A 185 -7.90 5.05 -5.45
N ALA A 186 -8.51 6.18 -5.05
CA ALA A 186 -9.48 6.19 -3.96
C ALA A 186 -10.73 5.37 -4.29
N GLN A 187 -11.19 5.41 -5.54
CA GLN A 187 -12.32 4.61 -6.01
C GLN A 187 -12.02 3.11 -5.91
N LEU A 188 -10.82 2.67 -6.29
CA LEU A 188 -10.39 1.29 -6.10
C LEU A 188 -10.47 0.85 -4.62
N TYR A 189 -10.03 1.67 -3.67
CA TYR A 189 -10.17 1.31 -2.25
C TYR A 189 -11.62 1.23 -1.80
N ILE A 190 -12.49 2.12 -2.29
CA ILE A 190 -13.91 2.07 -1.97
C ILE A 190 -14.48 0.73 -2.43
N GLU A 191 -14.18 0.29 -3.64
CA GLU A 191 -14.65 -0.99 -4.18
C GLU A 191 -14.15 -2.20 -3.35
N ILE A 192 -12.87 -2.21 -2.97
CA ILE A 192 -12.31 -3.26 -2.11
C ILE A 192 -13.02 -3.27 -0.74
N ILE A 193 -13.24 -2.09 -0.14
CA ILE A 193 -13.90 -1.94 1.15
C ILE A 193 -15.37 -2.39 1.07
N GLU A 194 -16.09 -1.97 0.03
CA GLU A 194 -17.49 -2.34 -0.20
C GLU A 194 -17.64 -3.85 -0.37
N SER A 195 -16.74 -4.50 -1.14
CA SER A 195 -16.71 -5.96 -1.26
C SER A 195 -16.53 -6.65 0.09
N ALA A 196 -15.59 -6.17 0.92
CA ALA A 196 -15.38 -6.69 2.27
C ALA A 196 -16.62 -6.50 3.16
N LEU A 197 -17.29 -5.34 3.07
CA LEU A 197 -18.51 -5.06 3.83
C LEU A 197 -19.66 -5.99 3.45
N VAL A 198 -19.86 -6.26 2.17
CA VAL A 198 -20.90 -7.19 1.69
C VAL A 198 -20.68 -8.58 2.29
N GLU A 199 -19.45 -9.10 2.27
CA GLU A 199 -19.14 -10.40 2.85
C GLU A 199 -19.32 -10.44 4.37
N LEU A 200 -18.92 -9.39 5.09
CA LEU A 200 -19.12 -9.29 6.55
C LEU A 200 -20.61 -9.30 6.91
N GLN A 201 -21.43 -8.56 6.18
CA GLN A 201 -22.88 -8.52 6.41
C GLN A 201 -23.53 -9.88 6.12
N ALA A 202 -23.13 -10.55 5.04
CA ALA A 202 -23.62 -11.89 4.72
C ALA A 202 -23.25 -12.92 5.81
N LYS A 203 -22.05 -12.83 6.40
CA LYS A 203 -21.63 -13.69 7.52
C LYS A 203 -22.45 -13.40 8.80
N LYS A 204 -22.67 -12.12 9.13
CA LYS A 204 -23.48 -11.72 10.30
C LYS A 204 -24.94 -12.18 10.17
N GLY A 205 -25.55 -12.07 8.98
CA GLY A 205 -26.92 -12.51 8.72
C GLY A 205 -27.13 -14.03 8.69
N LYS A 206 -26.07 -14.84 8.51
CA LYS A 206 -26.11 -16.31 8.62
C LYS A 206 -25.89 -16.81 10.05
N ALA A 207 -25.35 -15.98 10.93
CA ALA A 207 -25.06 -16.32 12.32
C ALA A 207 -26.22 -15.98 13.29
N THR A 208 -27.30 -15.40 12.76
CA THR A 208 -28.58 -15.12 13.46
C THR A 208 -29.67 -16.06 12.99
#